data_AF-A0A9E2EKK8-F1
#
_entry.id   AF-A0A9E2EKK8-F1
#
_cell.length_a   1.000
_cell.length_b   1.000
_cell.length_c   1.000
_cell.angle_alpha   90.00
_cell.angle_beta   90.00
_cell.angle_gamma   90.00
#
_symmetry.space_group_name_H-M   'P 1'
#
loop_
_entity.id
_entity.type
_entity.pdbx_description
1 polymer ?
#
loop_
_entity_poly.entity_id
_entity_poly.type
_entity_poly.pdbx_seq_one_letter_code
_entity_poly.pdbx_strand_id
1 'polypeptide(L)'
;MLAYIYTFSFAASLGGLIAWFYYKDQPAMSRWMSRIFVGGFFTYLFALAFADGAFSAKLFILFRDFMVLSVVALFFNVVQKYLYVFIAGLVLLYGSFRMGYQQVMMDSFKALTTSEQKADVQENFQSPTLENIQGNRSLAKDGELLIELKEGKTINDIKQEFFMRKFNLNGLRIAFDPEDEDATILDNFVIADATNDIELNNIIRFLDKATDLVQYYEFNESIQIDDPVASDSELDIERGEFLVNDPGLSQSWSFKKLDVNQLHLDLKNKKIKPGKKALIAILDTGVDKNHEDLSAKYKSVANKNDKDAVGHGTHCAGIAAAVSNNGKGIASYAFNNDFVEVTSIKVLNDFGGGTQNGIINGMIKAADEGADVISMSLGGRSSAAKQRAYNKAVEYANKKGAIVVVAAGNSNMDAKNYAPANAKGVISVSAINQNIERAPFSNTVNNVGMGIAAPGVNIYSTTPGNKYASFNGTSMAAPHVAGLVGLMKSIYPDIDTESAYHILSKTGIETKDTPKTGKLIQPAAAIDYLTKSD
;
A
#
# COMPACT_ATOMS: atom_id res chain seq x y z
N MET A 1 3.43 -0.84 36.07
CA MET A 1 2.56 -1.46 37.11
C MET A 1 1.24 -1.93 36.53
N LEU A 2 0.47 -1.08 35.85
CA LEU A 2 -0.83 -1.43 35.26
C LEU A 2 -0.78 -2.60 34.25
N ALA A 3 0.27 -2.71 33.42
CA ALA A 3 0.44 -3.83 32.48
C ALA A 3 0.53 -5.21 33.18
N TYR A 4 1.19 -5.28 34.33
CA TYR A 4 1.26 -6.49 35.16
C TYR A 4 -0.10 -6.82 35.79
N ILE A 5 -0.83 -5.80 36.26
CA ILE A 5 -2.19 -5.97 36.79
C ILE A 5 -3.11 -6.49 35.69
N TYR A 6 -3.06 -5.92 34.49
CA TYR A 6 -3.87 -6.29 33.32
C TYR A 6 -3.68 -7.77 32.92
N THR A 7 -2.44 -8.22 32.77
CA THR A 7 -2.18 -9.63 32.37
C THR A 7 -2.46 -10.63 33.47
N PHE A 8 -2.12 -10.31 34.73
CA PHE A 8 -2.37 -11.20 35.86
C PHE A 8 -3.87 -11.36 36.14
N SER A 9 -4.63 -10.27 36.08
CA SER A 9 -6.08 -10.28 36.29
C SER A 9 -6.83 -11.03 35.19
N PHE A 10 -6.38 -10.94 33.93
CA PHE A 10 -6.89 -11.79 32.85
C PHE A 10 -6.60 -13.28 33.08
N ALA A 11 -5.37 -13.63 33.48
CA ALA A 11 -5.01 -15.01 33.78
C ALA A 11 -5.85 -15.58 34.95
N ALA A 12 -6.06 -14.78 35.99
CA ALA A 12 -6.93 -15.12 37.11
C ALA A 12 -8.38 -15.30 36.68
N SER A 13 -8.89 -14.43 35.80
CA SER A 13 -10.22 -14.53 35.22
C SER A 13 -10.38 -15.84 34.43
N LEU A 14 -9.48 -16.09 33.49
CA LEU A 14 -9.47 -17.28 32.64
C LEU A 14 -9.37 -18.57 33.47
N GLY A 15 -8.47 -18.62 34.44
CA GLY A 15 -8.32 -19.77 35.34
C GLY A 15 -9.56 -20.01 36.20
N GLY A 16 -10.15 -18.93 36.74
CA GLY A 16 -11.41 -18.99 37.47
C GLY A 16 -12.57 -19.52 36.63
N LEU A 17 -12.66 -19.12 35.37
CA LEU A 17 -13.70 -19.57 34.42
C LEU A 17 -13.58 -21.06 34.11
N ILE A 18 -12.36 -21.55 33.86
CA ILE A 18 -12.11 -22.96 33.58
C ILE A 18 -12.37 -23.82 34.81
N ALA A 19 -11.89 -23.39 35.98
CA ALA A 19 -12.12 -24.08 37.23
C ALA A 19 -13.61 -24.08 37.61
N TRP A 20 -14.35 -23.03 37.25
CA TRP A 20 -15.79 -22.98 37.46
C TRP A 20 -16.53 -24.06 36.67
N PHE A 21 -16.14 -24.33 35.42
CA PHE A 21 -16.69 -25.46 34.66
C PHE A 21 -16.32 -26.81 35.28
N TYR A 22 -15.05 -26.98 35.67
CA TYR A 22 -14.59 -28.25 36.28
C TYR A 22 -15.35 -28.60 37.57
N TYR A 23 -15.59 -27.62 38.43
CA TYR A 23 -16.26 -27.81 39.72
C TYR A 23 -17.78 -27.61 39.65
N LYS A 24 -18.40 -27.69 38.46
CA LYS A 24 -19.83 -27.40 38.28
C LYS A 24 -20.74 -28.23 39.21
N ASP A 25 -20.35 -29.47 39.50
CA ASP A 25 -21.09 -30.40 40.37
C ASP A 25 -20.76 -30.25 41.88
N GLN A 26 -19.88 -29.32 42.25
CA GLN A 26 -19.49 -29.02 43.63
C GLN A 26 -19.90 -27.57 44.00
N PRO A 27 -21.10 -27.36 44.58
CA PRO A 27 -21.69 -26.02 44.73
C PRO A 27 -20.86 -25.03 45.55
N ALA A 28 -20.07 -25.51 46.53
CA ALA A 28 -19.18 -24.65 47.31
C ALA A 28 -17.99 -24.17 46.47
N MET A 29 -17.34 -25.08 45.74
CA MET A 29 -16.15 -24.79 44.94
C MET A 29 -16.50 -23.99 43.67
N SER A 30 -17.60 -24.36 43.01
CA SER A 30 -18.16 -23.63 41.86
C SER A 30 -18.39 -22.14 42.17
N ARG A 31 -19.00 -21.84 43.33
CA ARG A 31 -19.23 -20.45 43.77
C ARG A 31 -17.92 -19.71 44.03
N TRP A 32 -16.90 -20.37 44.57
CA TRP A 32 -15.61 -19.75 44.83
C TRP A 32 -14.86 -19.44 43.53
N MET A 33 -14.86 -20.37 42.57
CA MET A 33 -14.23 -20.17 41.25
C MET A 33 -14.93 -19.09 40.41
N SER A 34 -16.27 -19.03 40.48
CA SER A 34 -17.04 -17.95 39.84
C SER A 34 -16.67 -16.57 40.39
N ARG A 35 -16.40 -16.44 41.71
CA ARG A 35 -15.92 -15.18 42.30
C ARG A 35 -14.52 -14.79 41.82
N ILE A 36 -13.63 -15.77 41.64
CA ILE A 36 -12.28 -15.54 41.08
C ILE A 36 -12.39 -15.06 39.64
N PHE A 37 -13.24 -15.70 38.82
CA PHE A 37 -13.51 -15.27 37.45
C PHE A 37 -13.96 -13.81 37.39
N VAL A 38 -15.01 -13.48 38.15
CA VAL A 38 -15.62 -12.14 38.17
C VAL A 38 -14.65 -11.10 38.72
N GLY A 39 -13.95 -11.39 39.82
CA GLY A 39 -12.97 -10.49 40.42
C GLY A 39 -11.78 -10.21 39.51
N GLY A 40 -11.25 -11.26 38.86
CA GLY A 40 -10.20 -11.12 37.85
C GLY A 40 -10.68 -10.30 36.65
N PHE A 41 -11.90 -10.54 36.18
CA PHE A 41 -12.48 -9.83 35.04
C PHE A 41 -12.66 -8.33 35.31
N PHE A 42 -13.20 -7.95 36.48
CA PHE A 42 -13.35 -6.53 36.84
C PHE A 42 -12.00 -5.84 37.05
N THR A 43 -11.02 -6.52 37.63
CA THR A 43 -9.66 -5.98 37.80
C THR A 43 -8.98 -5.78 36.45
N TYR A 44 -9.23 -6.68 35.49
CA TYR A 44 -8.78 -6.56 34.11
C TYR A 44 -9.40 -5.34 33.41
N LEU A 45 -10.73 -5.17 33.51
CA LEU A 45 -11.43 -4.02 32.94
C LEU A 45 -10.95 -2.71 33.55
N PHE A 46 -10.71 -2.70 34.86
CA PHE A 46 -10.16 -1.55 35.56
C PHE A 46 -8.77 -1.19 35.01
N ALA A 47 -7.86 -2.16 34.91
CA ALA A 47 -6.52 -1.91 34.38
C ALA A 47 -6.55 -1.36 32.93
N LEU A 48 -7.48 -1.85 32.10
CA LEU A 48 -7.63 -1.40 30.72
C LEU A 48 -8.28 0.00 30.61
N ALA A 49 -9.28 0.30 31.44
CA ALA A 49 -9.95 1.59 31.47
C ALA A 49 -8.98 2.73 31.82
N PHE A 50 -8.10 2.47 32.79
CA PHE A 50 -7.09 3.40 33.31
C PHE A 50 -5.75 3.36 32.55
N ALA A 51 -5.62 2.57 31.49
CA ALA A 51 -4.48 2.69 30.59
C ALA A 51 -4.55 4.04 29.84
N ASP A 52 -3.42 4.67 29.52
CA ASP A 52 -3.42 5.80 28.58
C ASP A 52 -3.78 5.30 27.16
N GLY A 53 -4.18 6.17 26.24
CA GLY A 53 -4.45 5.78 24.85
C GLY A 53 -5.92 5.77 24.40
N ALA A 54 -6.11 5.75 23.08
CA ALA A 54 -7.40 5.97 22.44
C ALA A 54 -8.45 4.92 22.82
N PHE A 55 -9.70 5.37 23.02
CA PHE A 55 -10.83 4.51 23.35
C PHE A 55 -11.03 3.36 22.35
N SER A 56 -10.78 3.61 21.06
CA SER A 56 -10.85 2.60 19.99
C SER A 56 -9.82 1.48 20.15
N ALA A 57 -8.58 1.81 20.55
CA ALA A 57 -7.53 0.82 20.79
C ALA A 57 -7.85 -0.04 22.03
N LYS A 58 -8.39 0.58 23.09
CA LYS A 58 -8.88 -0.14 24.27
C LYS A 58 -10.03 -1.08 23.92
N LEU A 59 -10.95 -0.66 23.05
CA LEU A 59 -12.09 -1.46 22.61
C LEU A 59 -11.64 -2.69 21.78
N PHE A 60 -10.63 -2.53 20.92
CA PHE A 60 -10.06 -3.65 20.16
C PHE A 60 -9.39 -4.69 21.07
N ILE A 61 -8.60 -4.22 22.05
CA ILE A 61 -7.96 -5.09 23.06
C ILE A 61 -9.02 -5.86 23.86
N LEU A 62 -10.06 -5.16 24.30
CA LEU A 62 -11.19 -5.76 25.00
C LEU A 62 -11.86 -6.84 24.15
N PHE A 63 -12.16 -6.56 22.88
CA PHE A 63 -12.81 -7.50 21.97
C PHE A 63 -11.98 -8.77 21.74
N ARG A 64 -10.68 -8.62 21.45
CA ARG A 64 -9.74 -9.75 21.30
C ARG A 64 -9.74 -10.63 22.54
N ASP A 65 -9.55 -10.04 23.71
CA ASP A 65 -9.45 -10.77 24.98
C ASP A 65 -10.77 -11.49 25.32
N PHE A 66 -11.90 -10.88 24.98
CA PHE A 66 -13.22 -11.50 25.14
C PHE A 66 -13.42 -12.71 24.21
N MET A 67 -12.94 -12.64 22.97
CA MET A 67 -12.97 -13.79 22.05
C MET A 67 -12.12 -14.94 22.59
N VAL A 68 -10.94 -14.68 23.13
CA VAL A 68 -10.10 -15.72 23.74
C VAL A 68 -10.79 -16.36 24.95
N LEU A 69 -11.34 -15.55 25.86
CA LEU A 69 -12.15 -16.06 26.98
C LEU A 69 -13.30 -16.94 26.50
N SER A 70 -14.01 -16.53 25.44
CA SER A 70 -15.17 -17.25 24.90
C SER A 70 -14.80 -18.57 24.25
N VAL A 71 -13.75 -18.60 23.44
CA VAL A 71 -13.26 -19.82 22.76
C VAL A 71 -12.76 -20.83 23.79
N VAL A 72 -11.95 -20.37 24.75
CA VAL A 72 -11.42 -21.24 25.82
C VAL A 72 -12.56 -21.76 26.70
N ALA A 73 -13.52 -20.91 27.06
CA ALA A 73 -14.70 -21.33 27.82
C ALA A 73 -15.51 -22.41 27.09
N LEU A 74 -15.75 -22.23 25.78
CA LEU A 74 -16.49 -23.19 24.97
C LEU A 74 -15.79 -24.54 24.90
N PHE A 75 -14.47 -24.53 24.67
CA PHE A 75 -13.66 -25.75 24.67
C PHE A 75 -13.74 -26.49 26.01
N PHE A 76 -13.43 -25.82 27.13
CA PHE A 76 -13.39 -26.46 28.45
C PHE A 76 -14.77 -26.90 28.94
N ASN A 77 -15.85 -26.21 28.54
CA ASN A 77 -17.21 -26.67 28.81
C ASN A 77 -17.55 -27.97 28.05
N VAL A 78 -17.02 -28.18 26.84
CA VAL A 78 -17.22 -29.44 26.10
C VAL A 78 -16.39 -30.57 26.71
N VAL A 79 -15.13 -30.29 27.06
CA VAL A 79 -14.19 -31.33 27.51
C VAL A 79 -14.22 -31.61 29.02
N GLN A 80 -15.04 -30.89 29.81
CA GLN A 80 -15.12 -31.03 31.27
C GLN A 80 -15.39 -32.46 31.77
N LYS A 81 -16.00 -33.32 30.95
CA LYS A 81 -16.30 -34.72 31.29
C LYS A 81 -15.16 -35.69 30.97
N TYR A 82 -14.15 -35.25 30.21
CA TYR A 82 -13.05 -36.10 29.72
C TYR A 82 -11.74 -35.70 30.41
N LEU A 83 -11.46 -36.29 31.58
CA LEU A 83 -10.35 -35.89 32.47
C LEU A 83 -9.00 -35.74 31.75
N TYR A 84 -8.61 -36.70 30.91
CA TYR A 84 -7.33 -36.66 30.20
C TYR A 84 -7.27 -35.53 29.15
N VAL A 85 -8.36 -35.28 28.42
CA VAL A 85 -8.46 -34.19 27.43
C VAL A 85 -8.48 -32.84 28.14
N PHE A 86 -9.15 -32.77 29.30
CA PHE A 86 -9.19 -31.58 30.15
C PHE A 86 -7.80 -31.21 30.67
N ILE A 87 -7.05 -32.18 31.22
CA ILE A 87 -5.68 -31.97 31.72
C ILE A 87 -4.73 -31.62 30.57
N ALA A 88 -4.80 -32.30 29.43
CA ALA A 88 -4.00 -31.97 28.24
C ALA A 88 -4.30 -30.55 27.74
N GLY A 89 -5.57 -30.17 27.72
CA GLY A 89 -6.01 -28.81 27.40
C GLY A 89 -5.44 -27.76 28.36
N LEU A 90 -5.41 -28.03 29.67
CA LEU A 90 -4.81 -27.12 30.66
C LEU A 90 -3.31 -26.91 30.43
N VAL A 91 -2.58 -27.98 30.13
CA VAL A 91 -1.13 -27.91 29.84
C VAL A 91 -0.86 -27.10 28.58
N LEU A 92 -1.62 -27.34 27.51
CA LEU A 92 -1.52 -26.60 26.25
C LEU A 92 -1.92 -25.13 26.42
N LEU A 93 -2.96 -24.84 27.19
CA LEU A 93 -3.40 -23.48 27.47
C LEU A 93 -2.33 -22.73 28.29
N TYR A 94 -1.78 -23.35 29.34
CA TYR A 94 -0.72 -22.74 30.13
C TYR A 94 0.53 -22.45 29.29
N GLY A 95 0.94 -23.41 28.45
CA GLY A 95 2.05 -23.23 27.51
C GLY A 95 1.80 -22.09 26.53
N SER A 96 0.67 -22.11 25.83
CA SER A 96 0.27 -21.07 24.86
C SER A 96 0.15 -19.69 25.50
N PHE A 97 -0.37 -19.62 26.73
CA PHE A 97 -0.48 -18.38 27.47
C PHE A 97 0.90 -17.82 27.86
N ARG A 98 1.77 -18.65 28.43
CA ARG A 98 3.11 -18.23 28.90
C ARG A 98 4.09 -17.93 27.77
N MET A 99 4.03 -18.69 26.66
CA MET A 99 4.98 -18.56 25.56
C MET A 99 4.55 -17.53 24.50
N GLY A 100 3.26 -17.17 24.41
CA GLY A 100 2.78 -16.28 23.36
C GLY A 100 1.75 -15.25 23.84
N TYR A 101 0.61 -15.70 24.37
CA TYR A 101 -0.52 -14.78 24.59
C TYR A 101 -0.24 -13.71 25.66
N GLN A 102 0.49 -14.06 26.72
CA GLN A 102 0.90 -13.11 27.75
C GLN A 102 1.75 -11.97 27.17
N GLN A 103 2.60 -12.27 26.19
CA GLN A 103 3.43 -11.27 25.51
C GLN A 103 2.57 -10.36 24.61
N VAL A 104 1.68 -10.95 23.81
CA VAL A 104 0.71 -10.20 22.98
C VAL A 104 -0.12 -9.22 23.83
N MET A 105 -0.58 -9.67 25.00
CA MET A 105 -1.30 -8.83 25.95
C MET A 105 -0.41 -7.68 26.47
N MET A 106 0.81 -7.97 26.91
CA MET A 106 1.74 -6.94 27.41
C MET A 106 2.05 -5.88 26.35
N ASP A 107 2.31 -6.30 25.12
CA ASP A 107 2.73 -5.37 24.05
C ASP A 107 1.56 -4.51 23.59
N SER A 108 0.35 -5.08 23.52
CA SER A 108 -0.87 -4.31 23.26
C SER A 108 -1.15 -3.28 24.35
N PHE A 109 -0.90 -3.64 25.61
CA PHE A 109 -1.08 -2.73 26.74
C PHE A 109 0.00 -1.64 26.80
N LYS A 110 1.24 -1.95 26.44
CA LYS A 110 2.32 -0.95 26.34
C LYS A 110 2.06 0.04 25.20
N ALA A 111 1.57 -0.44 24.06
CA ALA A 111 1.23 0.38 22.90
C ALA A 111 0.17 1.45 23.21
N LEU A 112 -0.73 1.16 24.15
CA LEU A 112 -1.70 2.12 24.69
C LEU A 112 -1.01 3.28 25.44
N THR A 113 0.06 2.99 26.19
CA THR A 113 0.77 3.96 27.03
C THR A 113 1.84 4.80 26.33
N THR A 114 2.20 4.46 25.08
CA THR A 114 3.24 5.14 24.30
C THR A 114 2.71 6.19 23.31
N SER A 115 1.39 6.38 23.21
CA SER A 115 0.78 7.23 22.16
C SER A 115 0.77 8.74 22.43
N GLU A 116 1.46 9.24 23.46
CA GLU A 116 1.66 10.68 23.66
C GLU A 116 3.13 11.02 23.90
N GLN A 117 3.90 11.17 22.82
CA GLN A 117 4.88 12.25 22.73
C GLN A 117 4.86 12.85 21.33
N LYS A 118 4.60 14.16 21.31
CA LYS A 118 4.45 15.02 20.14
C LYS A 118 5.74 15.15 19.34
N ALA A 119 5.53 15.40 18.06
CA ALA A 119 6.45 16.02 17.13
C ALA A 119 7.26 17.16 17.75
N ASP A 120 8.58 17.09 17.61
CA ASP A 120 9.40 18.24 17.21
C ASP A 120 10.62 17.75 16.43
N VAL A 121 11.09 18.61 15.54
CA VAL A 121 12.05 18.35 14.46
C VAL A 121 13.47 18.13 15.01
N GLN A 122 14.07 16.96 14.74
CA GLN A 122 15.46 16.85 14.29
C GLN A 122 15.72 15.45 13.73
N GLU A 123 16.25 15.40 12.51
CA GLU A 123 16.70 14.20 11.81
C GLU A 123 17.71 13.41 12.66
N ASN A 124 17.25 12.34 13.29
CA ASN A 124 18.08 11.26 13.80
C ASN A 124 17.37 9.94 13.48
N PHE A 125 17.56 9.48 12.25
CA PHE A 125 17.00 8.22 11.74
C PHE A 125 17.75 7.04 12.38
N GLN A 126 17.14 6.40 13.38
CA GLN A 126 17.67 5.18 13.98
C GLN A 126 17.37 3.95 13.10
N SER A 127 18.38 3.07 12.95
CA SER A 127 18.30 1.75 12.34
C SER A 127 17.21 0.88 13.00
N PRO A 128 16.62 -0.10 12.27
CA PRO A 128 15.53 -0.93 12.80
C PRO A 128 15.97 -1.72 14.04
N THR A 129 15.27 -1.52 15.17
CA THR A 129 15.49 -2.30 16.40
C THR A 129 14.71 -3.61 16.42
N LEU A 130 15.19 -4.56 17.22
CA LEU A 130 14.66 -5.93 17.40
C LEU A 130 13.14 -6.04 17.65
N GLU A 131 12.49 -5.01 18.20
CA GLU A 131 11.03 -4.98 18.40
C GLU A 131 10.23 -4.89 17.08
N ASN A 132 10.81 -4.32 16.02
CA ASN A 132 10.16 -4.21 14.70
C ASN A 132 10.21 -5.51 13.88
N ILE A 133 10.95 -6.53 14.34
CA ILE A 133 11.16 -7.80 13.62
C ILE A 133 10.03 -8.80 13.89
N GLN A 134 9.32 -8.70 15.03
CA GLN A 134 8.32 -9.70 15.42
C GLN A 134 6.90 -9.40 14.93
N GLY A 135 6.63 -8.21 14.40
CA GLY A 135 5.27 -7.73 14.12
C GLY A 135 4.74 -7.90 12.70
N ASN A 136 5.55 -8.27 11.70
CA ASN A 136 5.10 -8.26 10.31
C ASN A 136 5.89 -9.25 9.42
N ARG A 137 5.56 -10.54 9.48
CA ARG A 137 6.06 -11.52 8.48
C ARG A 137 5.21 -11.41 7.21
N SER A 138 5.56 -10.44 6.37
CA SER A 138 5.34 -10.47 4.91
C SER A 138 6.65 -10.06 4.25
N LEU A 139 7.69 -10.87 4.48
CA LEU A 139 9.02 -10.68 3.88
C LEU A 139 9.10 -11.49 2.59
N ALA A 140 9.79 -10.94 1.58
CA ALA A 140 10.18 -11.72 0.42
C ALA A 140 11.27 -12.70 0.89
N LYS A 141 10.97 -14.00 0.87
CA LYS A 141 11.86 -15.11 1.29
C LYS A 141 12.77 -14.79 2.50
N ASP A 142 12.28 -15.07 3.70
CA ASP A 142 13.03 -15.30 4.95
C ASP A 142 14.31 -14.47 5.23
N GLY A 143 14.34 -13.18 4.87
CA GLY A 143 15.35 -12.23 5.36
C GLY A 143 16.22 -11.56 4.29
N GLU A 144 15.71 -11.30 3.09
CA GLU A 144 16.38 -10.41 2.15
C GLU A 144 16.49 -8.97 2.71
N LEU A 145 17.70 -8.44 2.77
CA LEU A 145 18.00 -7.07 3.17
C LEU A 145 18.43 -6.24 1.96
N LEU A 146 17.90 -5.04 1.84
CA LEU A 146 18.43 -3.97 0.99
C LEU A 146 19.42 -3.15 1.80
N ILE A 147 20.68 -3.13 1.37
CA ILE A 147 21.78 -2.46 2.08
C ILE A 147 22.30 -1.34 1.18
N GLU A 148 22.25 -0.11 1.65
CA GLU A 148 22.87 1.04 1.00
C GLU A 148 24.31 1.17 1.51
N LEU A 149 25.26 1.05 0.60
CA LEU A 149 26.67 1.28 0.88
C LEU A 149 26.96 2.79 0.94
N LYS A 150 28.02 3.16 1.66
CA LYS A 150 28.53 4.54 1.64
C LYS A 150 29.10 4.89 0.27
N GLU A 151 29.07 6.18 -0.05
CA GLU A 151 29.68 6.71 -1.28
C GLU A 151 31.15 6.25 -1.42
N GLY A 152 31.52 5.80 -2.62
CA GLY A 152 32.84 5.25 -2.93
C GLY A 152 33.08 3.81 -2.43
N LYS A 153 32.08 3.17 -1.80
CA LYS A 153 32.11 1.74 -1.47
C LYS A 153 31.39 0.93 -2.55
N THR A 154 31.85 -0.29 -2.74
CA THR A 154 31.37 -1.20 -3.78
C THR A 154 30.88 -2.51 -3.17
N ILE A 155 30.14 -3.30 -3.96
CA ILE A 155 29.76 -4.65 -3.57
C ILE A 155 30.97 -5.53 -3.17
N ASN A 156 32.16 -5.27 -3.73
CA ASN A 156 33.36 -6.03 -3.39
C ASN A 156 33.83 -5.77 -1.96
N ASP A 157 33.66 -4.56 -1.44
CA ASP A 157 34.04 -4.21 -0.06
C ASP A 157 33.19 -4.97 0.96
N ILE A 158 31.87 -4.99 0.76
CA ILE A 158 30.96 -5.74 1.63
C ILE A 158 31.08 -7.26 1.44
N LYS A 159 31.38 -7.72 0.21
CA LYS A 159 31.63 -9.14 -0.06
C LYS A 159 32.85 -9.68 0.69
N GLN A 160 33.90 -8.88 0.83
CA GLN A 160 35.07 -9.26 1.65
C GLN A 160 34.70 -9.42 3.12
N GLU A 161 33.95 -8.48 3.71
CA GLU A 161 33.47 -8.58 5.09
C GLU A 161 32.56 -9.79 5.31
N PHE A 162 31.61 -10.04 4.39
CA PHE A 162 30.73 -11.21 4.45
C PHE A 162 31.53 -12.51 4.39
N PHE A 163 32.55 -12.60 3.53
CA PHE A 163 33.45 -13.76 3.44
C PHE A 163 34.19 -13.98 4.76
N MET A 164 34.80 -12.94 5.32
CA MET A 164 35.56 -13.01 6.58
C MET A 164 34.68 -13.46 7.76
N ARG A 165 33.40 -13.08 7.75
CA ARG A 165 32.42 -13.41 8.79
C ARG A 165 31.67 -14.72 8.53
N LYS A 166 31.98 -15.39 7.42
CA LYS A 166 31.34 -16.64 6.97
C LYS A 166 29.83 -16.52 6.78
N PHE A 167 29.37 -15.34 6.34
CA PHE A 167 27.99 -15.16 5.88
C PHE A 167 27.82 -15.77 4.49
N ASN A 168 26.58 -16.12 4.15
CA ASN A 168 26.21 -16.63 2.85
C ASN A 168 26.48 -15.57 1.77
N LEU A 169 27.32 -15.92 0.80
CA LEU A 169 27.67 -15.05 -0.31
C LEU A 169 26.77 -15.25 -1.52
N ASN A 170 26.05 -16.37 -1.62
CA ASN A 170 25.24 -16.68 -2.80
C ASN A 170 24.04 -15.74 -2.96
N GLY A 171 23.62 -15.11 -1.87
CA GLY A 171 22.55 -14.12 -1.87
C GLY A 171 23.03 -12.67 -2.05
N LEU A 172 24.34 -12.41 -2.10
CA LEU A 172 24.86 -11.05 -2.17
C LEU A 172 24.99 -10.58 -3.63
N ARG A 173 24.23 -9.56 -4.02
CA ARG A 173 24.16 -9.03 -5.40
C ARG A 173 23.85 -7.54 -5.42
N ILE A 174 24.12 -6.86 -6.54
CA ILE A 174 23.67 -5.49 -6.76
C ILE A 174 22.13 -5.49 -6.81
N ALA A 175 21.50 -4.53 -6.12
CA ALA A 175 20.06 -4.44 -6.02
C ALA A 175 19.44 -3.77 -7.26
N PHE A 176 20.07 -2.67 -7.69
CA PHE A 176 19.56 -1.77 -8.73
C PHE A 176 20.68 -1.41 -9.71
N ASP A 177 20.33 -1.27 -10.98
CA ASP A 177 21.26 -1.01 -12.09
C ASP A 177 20.65 0.08 -13.01
N PRO A 178 20.65 1.36 -12.57
CA PRO A 178 20.10 2.47 -13.35
C PRO A 178 20.99 2.80 -14.55
N GLU A 179 20.40 3.14 -15.70
CA GLU A 179 21.21 3.50 -16.89
C GLU A 179 22.04 4.79 -16.72
N ASP A 180 21.64 5.67 -15.81
CA ASP A 180 22.31 6.94 -15.50
C ASP A 180 22.72 6.96 -14.03
N GLU A 181 23.87 6.31 -13.77
CA GLU A 181 24.45 6.18 -12.44
C GLU A 181 24.72 7.55 -11.80
N ASP A 182 25.20 8.54 -12.58
CA ASP A 182 25.53 9.89 -12.09
C ASP A 182 24.30 10.66 -11.58
N ALA A 183 23.09 10.30 -12.01
CA ALA A 183 21.84 10.93 -11.56
C ALA A 183 21.34 10.41 -10.20
N THR A 184 21.96 9.35 -9.66
CA THR A 184 21.45 8.66 -8.47
C THR A 184 22.56 8.00 -7.64
N ILE A 185 22.17 7.35 -6.55
CA ILE A 185 23.05 6.46 -5.76
C ILE A 185 22.37 5.10 -5.54
N LEU A 186 21.46 4.73 -6.44
CA LEU A 186 20.73 3.45 -6.40
C LEU A 186 21.65 2.26 -6.72
N ASP A 187 22.67 2.48 -7.53
CA ASP A 187 23.79 1.57 -7.81
C ASP A 187 24.58 1.14 -6.54
N ASN A 188 24.57 1.97 -5.48
CA ASN A 188 25.17 1.64 -4.18
C ASN A 188 24.33 0.70 -3.32
N PHE A 189 23.15 0.27 -3.78
CA PHE A 189 22.34 -0.71 -3.07
C PHE A 189 22.74 -2.14 -3.45
N VAL A 190 22.89 -2.97 -2.42
CA VAL A 190 23.08 -4.41 -2.57
C VAL A 190 21.97 -5.16 -1.84
N ILE A 191 21.60 -6.32 -2.37
CA ILE A 191 20.74 -7.26 -1.67
C ILE A 191 21.61 -8.30 -0.99
N ALA A 192 21.29 -8.63 0.25
CA ALA A 192 21.85 -9.77 0.96
C ALA A 192 20.74 -10.70 1.45
N ASP A 193 20.81 -11.97 1.05
CA ASP A 193 19.86 -12.99 1.50
C ASP A 193 20.41 -13.71 2.75
N ALA A 194 19.61 -13.78 3.80
CA ALA A 194 19.88 -14.65 4.94
C ALA A 194 19.25 -16.03 4.72
N THR A 195 19.97 -17.11 5.06
CA THR A 195 19.43 -18.48 4.94
C THR A 195 18.50 -18.87 6.09
N ASN A 196 18.57 -18.14 7.21
CA ASN A 196 17.74 -18.36 8.40
C ASN A 196 17.80 -17.15 9.35
N ASP A 197 16.92 -17.14 10.34
CA ASP A 197 16.82 -16.07 11.36
C ASP A 197 18.12 -15.83 12.14
N ILE A 198 18.96 -16.85 12.37
CA ILE A 198 20.23 -16.69 13.10
C ILE A 198 21.24 -15.92 12.25
N GLU A 199 21.38 -16.30 10.98
CA GLU A 199 22.24 -15.60 10.04
C GLU A 199 21.78 -14.17 9.83
N LEU A 200 20.47 -13.95 9.63
CA LEU A 200 19.87 -12.63 9.51
C LEU A 200 20.26 -11.72 10.70
N ASN A 201 20.11 -12.23 11.92
CA ASN A 201 20.47 -11.48 13.13
C ASN A 201 21.97 -11.17 13.21
N ASN A 202 22.83 -12.07 12.72
CA ASN A 202 24.27 -11.83 12.70
C ASN A 202 24.67 -10.80 11.65
N ILE A 203 24.02 -10.82 10.48
CA ILE A 203 24.18 -9.79 9.44
C ILE A 203 23.75 -8.43 9.99
N ILE A 204 22.55 -8.32 10.58
CA ILE A 204 22.04 -7.06 11.16
C ILE A 204 23.02 -6.50 12.20
N ARG A 205 23.50 -7.31 13.15
CA ARG A 205 24.48 -6.88 14.16
C ARG A 205 25.82 -6.41 13.57
N PHE A 206 26.19 -6.97 12.42
CA PHE A 206 27.36 -6.51 11.67
C PHE A 206 27.07 -5.14 11.03
N LEU A 207 25.97 -5.02 10.29
CA LEU A 207 25.57 -3.79 9.61
C LEU A 207 25.43 -2.61 10.59
N ASP A 208 24.88 -2.85 11.79
CA ASP A 208 24.78 -1.84 12.86
C ASP A 208 26.13 -1.28 13.31
N LYS A 209 27.22 -2.05 13.14
CA LYS A 209 28.58 -1.66 13.55
C LYS A 209 29.43 -1.19 12.39
N ALA A 210 29.15 -1.62 11.17
CA ALA A 210 29.90 -1.33 9.96
C ALA A 210 29.61 0.08 9.41
N THR A 211 29.64 1.09 10.29
CA THR A 211 29.24 2.47 9.96
C THR A 211 30.20 3.17 9.00
N ASP A 212 31.39 2.62 8.76
CA ASP A 212 32.37 3.06 7.77
C ASP A 212 32.11 2.50 6.36
N LEU A 213 31.31 1.44 6.27
CA LEU A 213 30.98 0.74 5.02
C LEU A 213 29.51 0.94 4.61
N VAL A 214 28.60 0.87 5.57
CA VAL A 214 27.15 0.84 5.36
C VAL A 214 26.55 2.17 5.76
N GLN A 215 25.77 2.75 4.85
CA GLN A 215 25.04 3.99 5.08
C GLN A 215 23.67 3.73 5.68
N TYR A 216 22.96 2.70 5.20
CA TYR A 216 21.63 2.33 5.67
C TYR A 216 21.31 0.88 5.29
N TYR A 217 20.31 0.28 5.93
CA TYR A 217 19.71 -0.96 5.46
C TYR A 217 18.22 -1.04 5.83
N GLU A 218 17.43 -1.69 4.98
CA GLU A 218 16.02 -2.01 5.20
C GLU A 218 15.71 -3.44 4.72
N PHE A 219 14.55 -3.96 5.12
CA PHE A 219 14.10 -5.27 4.63
C PHE A 219 13.55 -5.14 3.22
N ASN A 220 13.81 -6.13 2.36
CA ASN A 220 13.09 -6.25 1.10
C ASN A 220 11.66 -6.76 1.38
N GLU A 221 10.69 -5.86 1.38
CA GLU A 221 9.32 -6.19 1.76
C GLU A 221 8.56 -6.89 0.63
N SER A 222 7.68 -7.84 0.97
CA SER A 222 6.69 -8.36 0.02
C SER A 222 5.48 -7.47 0.01
N ILE A 223 5.04 -7.11 -1.19
CA ILE A 223 3.79 -6.41 -1.44
C ILE A 223 2.83 -7.40 -2.10
N GLN A 224 1.61 -7.43 -1.61
CA GLN A 224 0.53 -8.23 -2.16
C GLN A 224 -0.64 -7.29 -2.39
N ILE A 225 -1.10 -7.21 -3.64
CA ILE A 225 -2.39 -6.56 -3.90
C ILE A 225 -3.52 -7.53 -3.54
N ASP A 226 -4.60 -7.00 -2.98
CA ASP A 226 -5.84 -7.75 -2.84
C ASP A 226 -6.43 -8.00 -4.24
N ASP A 227 -7.16 -9.11 -4.39
CA ASP A 227 -7.88 -9.37 -5.63
C ASP A 227 -8.82 -8.20 -5.95
N PRO A 228 -8.98 -7.83 -7.25
CA PRO A 228 -9.87 -6.75 -7.63
C PRO A 228 -11.28 -6.99 -7.10
N VAL A 229 -11.74 -6.11 -6.21
CA VAL A 229 -13.08 -6.24 -5.63
C VAL A 229 -14.09 -5.82 -6.69
N ALA A 230 -14.68 -6.83 -7.33
CA ALA A 230 -15.80 -6.66 -8.25
C ALA A 230 -16.91 -5.84 -7.58
N SER A 231 -17.46 -4.90 -8.33
CA SER A 231 -18.64 -4.15 -7.94
C SER A 231 -19.84 -4.66 -8.74
N ASP A 232 -20.80 -5.25 -8.04
CA ASP A 232 -22.09 -5.66 -8.61
C ASP A 232 -23.16 -4.55 -8.50
N SER A 233 -22.76 -3.34 -8.09
CA SER A 233 -23.72 -2.25 -7.90
C SER A 233 -24.21 -1.70 -9.24
N GLU A 234 -25.49 -1.93 -9.54
CA GLU A 234 -26.22 -1.18 -10.55
C GLU A 234 -26.29 0.28 -10.10
N LEU A 235 -25.58 1.16 -10.80
CA LEU A 235 -25.73 2.60 -10.62
C LEU A 235 -26.78 3.11 -11.59
N ASP A 236 -27.70 3.93 -11.09
CA ASP A 236 -28.56 4.74 -11.93
C ASP A 236 -27.73 5.89 -12.53
N ILE A 237 -27.11 5.61 -13.69
CA ILE A 237 -26.32 6.58 -14.43
C ILE A 237 -27.25 7.25 -15.43
N GLU A 238 -27.54 8.53 -15.20
CA GLU A 238 -28.22 9.36 -16.19
C GLU A 238 -27.50 9.28 -17.54
N ARG A 239 -28.21 8.83 -18.58
CA ARG A 239 -27.70 8.80 -19.95
C ARG A 239 -27.32 10.21 -20.40
N GLY A 240 -26.04 10.42 -20.69
CA GLY A 240 -25.53 11.65 -21.28
C GLY A 240 -25.21 11.48 -22.76
N GLU A 241 -25.30 12.56 -23.52
CA GLU A 241 -24.68 12.63 -24.85
C GLU A 241 -23.18 12.90 -24.66
N PHE A 242 -22.34 11.94 -25.07
CA PHE A 242 -20.88 12.08 -25.06
C PHE A 242 -20.38 12.40 -26.46
N LEU A 243 -19.32 13.21 -26.55
CA LEU A 243 -18.69 13.54 -27.84
C LEU A 243 -18.04 12.31 -28.51
N VAL A 244 -17.57 11.36 -27.70
CA VAL A 244 -16.96 10.11 -28.16
C VAL A 244 -18.00 8.98 -28.19
N ASN A 245 -17.80 8.01 -29.09
CA ASN A 245 -18.80 6.98 -29.41
C ASN A 245 -18.63 5.65 -28.64
N ASP A 246 -17.93 5.67 -27.50
CA ASP A 246 -17.56 4.48 -26.74
C ASP A 246 -18.75 3.99 -25.86
N PRO A 247 -19.33 2.81 -26.14
CA PRO A 247 -20.61 2.37 -25.56
C PRO A 247 -20.57 2.14 -24.03
N GLY A 248 -19.41 1.79 -23.49
CA GLY A 248 -19.19 1.55 -22.07
C GLY A 248 -19.23 2.80 -21.20
N LEU A 249 -19.25 4.01 -21.79
CA LEU A 249 -19.44 5.25 -21.02
C LEU A 249 -20.80 5.33 -20.32
N SER A 250 -21.79 4.58 -20.79
CA SER A 250 -23.07 4.40 -20.09
C SER A 250 -22.92 3.79 -18.69
N GLN A 251 -21.81 3.11 -18.40
CA GLN A 251 -21.48 2.51 -17.11
C GLN A 251 -20.48 3.35 -16.31
N SER A 252 -19.98 4.46 -16.86
CA SER A 252 -18.90 5.27 -16.27
C SER A 252 -19.42 6.55 -15.63
N TRP A 253 -19.87 6.45 -14.37
CA TRP A 253 -20.28 7.63 -13.60
C TRP A 253 -19.13 8.64 -13.42
N SER A 254 -17.89 8.15 -13.36
CA SER A 254 -16.70 8.97 -13.15
C SER A 254 -16.46 9.92 -14.33
N PHE A 255 -16.77 9.49 -15.56
CA PHE A 255 -16.61 10.30 -16.76
C PHE A 255 -17.48 11.56 -16.71
N LYS A 256 -18.73 11.42 -16.24
CA LYS A 256 -19.63 12.55 -16.01
C LYS A 256 -19.18 13.39 -14.82
N LYS A 257 -18.79 12.75 -13.72
CA LYS A 257 -18.43 13.46 -12.48
C LYS A 257 -17.17 14.33 -12.62
N LEU A 258 -16.25 13.90 -13.48
CA LEU A 258 -15.02 14.62 -13.82
C LEU A 258 -15.18 15.55 -15.03
N ASP A 259 -16.40 15.68 -15.57
CA ASP A 259 -16.72 16.50 -16.74
C ASP A 259 -15.78 16.28 -17.94
N VAL A 260 -15.49 15.00 -18.23
CA VAL A 260 -14.55 14.63 -19.30
C VAL A 260 -15.11 15.00 -20.68
N ASN A 261 -16.44 15.07 -20.83
CA ASN A 261 -17.05 15.56 -22.06
C ASN A 261 -16.67 17.02 -22.34
N GLN A 262 -16.68 17.89 -21.32
CA GLN A 262 -16.20 19.27 -21.47
C GLN A 262 -14.71 19.32 -21.78
N LEU A 263 -13.89 18.46 -21.18
CA LEU A 263 -12.47 18.34 -21.55
C LEU A 263 -12.32 18.00 -23.04
N HIS A 264 -13.05 17.01 -23.54
CA HIS A 264 -12.98 16.61 -24.95
C HIS A 264 -13.44 17.72 -25.89
N LEU A 265 -14.50 18.46 -25.51
CA LEU A 265 -14.94 19.65 -26.24
C LEU A 265 -13.86 20.73 -26.26
N ASP A 266 -13.19 20.97 -25.13
CA ASP A 266 -12.11 21.95 -25.02
C ASP A 266 -10.93 21.57 -25.90
N LEU A 267 -10.44 20.32 -25.83
CA LEU A 267 -9.36 19.83 -26.68
C LEU A 267 -9.67 20.03 -28.17
N LYS A 268 -10.90 19.69 -28.59
CA LYS A 268 -11.36 19.80 -29.98
C LYS A 268 -11.55 21.26 -30.42
N ASN A 269 -12.30 22.05 -29.66
CA ASN A 269 -12.73 23.40 -30.06
C ASN A 269 -11.59 24.42 -29.95
N LYS A 270 -10.76 24.31 -28.90
CA LYS A 270 -9.55 25.13 -28.73
C LYS A 270 -8.39 24.64 -29.61
N LYS A 271 -8.55 23.50 -30.30
CA LYS A 271 -7.55 22.86 -31.17
C LYS A 271 -6.22 22.64 -30.43
N ILE A 272 -6.30 22.22 -29.18
CA ILE A 272 -5.13 21.91 -28.35
C ILE A 272 -4.40 20.74 -29.02
N LYS A 273 -3.09 20.87 -29.19
CA LYS A 273 -2.23 19.86 -29.80
C LYS A 273 -1.25 19.32 -28.76
N PRO A 274 -0.87 18.04 -28.86
CA PRO A 274 0.23 17.51 -28.07
C PRO A 274 1.55 18.17 -28.50
N GLY A 275 2.38 18.57 -27.53
CA GLY A 275 3.80 18.86 -27.74
C GLY A 275 4.62 17.57 -27.92
N LYS A 276 4.20 16.48 -27.27
CA LYS A 276 4.66 15.11 -27.53
C LYS A 276 3.58 14.09 -27.20
N LYS A 277 3.76 12.86 -27.68
CA LYS A 277 2.94 11.73 -27.23
C LYS A 277 3.52 11.19 -25.92
N ALA A 278 2.82 11.38 -24.81
CA ALA A 278 3.31 11.04 -23.49
C ALA A 278 3.18 9.54 -23.20
N LEU A 279 4.23 8.95 -22.61
CA LEU A 279 4.25 7.53 -22.26
C LEU A 279 3.85 7.30 -20.80
N ILE A 280 2.74 6.59 -20.58
CA ILE A 280 2.28 6.19 -19.25
C ILE A 280 2.71 4.74 -18.98
N ALA A 281 3.58 4.52 -18.01
CA ALA A 281 4.00 3.20 -17.56
C ALA A 281 3.12 2.69 -16.42
N ILE A 282 2.45 1.56 -16.63
CA ILE A 282 1.66 0.86 -15.61
C ILE A 282 2.55 -0.18 -14.92
N LEU A 283 2.92 0.10 -13.66
CA LEU A 283 3.71 -0.81 -12.83
C LEU A 283 2.77 -1.68 -12.01
N ASP A 284 2.47 -2.88 -12.52
CA ASP A 284 1.39 -3.72 -12.00
C ASP A 284 1.61 -5.22 -12.33
N THR A 285 0.52 -5.96 -12.48
CA THR A 285 0.40 -7.39 -12.82
C THR A 285 0.59 -7.68 -14.31
N GLY A 286 0.93 -6.68 -15.12
CA GLY A 286 1.00 -6.77 -16.58
C GLY A 286 -0.18 -6.06 -17.25
N VAL A 287 -0.18 -6.02 -18.58
CA VAL A 287 -1.32 -5.48 -19.36
C VAL A 287 -1.56 -6.38 -20.56
N ASP A 288 -2.81 -6.75 -20.83
CA ASP A 288 -3.19 -7.41 -22.08
C ASP A 288 -3.01 -6.46 -23.28
N LYS A 289 -1.86 -6.54 -23.95
CA LYS A 289 -1.54 -5.67 -25.10
C LYS A 289 -2.50 -5.82 -26.27
N ASN A 290 -3.19 -6.96 -26.37
CA ASN A 290 -4.09 -7.26 -27.48
C ASN A 290 -5.52 -6.80 -27.19
N HIS A 291 -5.77 -6.22 -26.03
CA HIS A 291 -7.08 -5.70 -25.68
C HIS A 291 -7.54 -4.69 -26.73
N GLU A 292 -8.76 -4.86 -27.23
CA GLU A 292 -9.28 -4.11 -28.37
C GLU A 292 -9.34 -2.59 -28.13
N ASP A 293 -9.39 -2.22 -26.87
CA ASP A 293 -9.48 -0.84 -26.38
C ASP A 293 -8.16 -0.26 -25.86
N LEU A 294 -7.06 -1.01 -26.00
CA LEU A 294 -5.71 -0.59 -25.60
C LEU A 294 -4.69 -0.71 -26.72
N SER A 295 -4.82 -1.74 -27.57
CA SER A 295 -3.81 -2.14 -28.57
C SER A 295 -3.31 -1.00 -29.47
N ALA A 296 -4.17 -0.04 -29.86
CA ALA A 296 -3.77 1.09 -30.70
C ALA A 296 -2.90 2.15 -29.98
N LYS A 297 -2.91 2.15 -28.64
CA LYS A 297 -2.10 3.03 -27.79
C LYS A 297 -1.00 2.27 -27.04
N TYR A 298 -0.95 0.94 -27.14
CA TYR A 298 -0.03 0.13 -26.37
C TYR A 298 1.37 0.09 -26.98
N LYS A 299 2.39 0.43 -26.19
CA LYS A 299 3.80 0.32 -26.54
C LYS A 299 4.44 -0.82 -25.73
N SER A 300 4.76 -1.93 -26.38
CA SER A 300 5.46 -3.03 -25.73
C SER A 300 6.92 -2.67 -25.48
N VAL A 301 7.37 -2.75 -24.22
CA VAL A 301 8.78 -2.62 -23.83
C VAL A 301 9.42 -3.99 -23.60
N ALA A 302 8.64 -4.98 -23.18
CA ALA A 302 9.09 -6.37 -23.03
C ALA A 302 7.91 -7.35 -23.08
N ASN A 303 8.04 -8.41 -23.88
CA ASN A 303 6.99 -9.43 -24.05
C ASN A 303 6.46 -10.05 -22.74
N LYS A 304 7.28 -10.10 -21.68
CA LYS A 304 6.88 -10.63 -20.37
C LYS A 304 5.87 -9.74 -19.64
N ASN A 305 5.80 -8.45 -19.98
CA ASN A 305 4.90 -7.47 -19.38
C ASN A 305 3.54 -7.40 -20.09
N ASP A 306 3.50 -7.86 -21.34
CA ASP A 306 2.36 -7.74 -22.27
C ASP A 306 1.22 -8.77 -22.02
N LYS A 307 1.26 -9.45 -20.88
CA LYS A 307 0.26 -10.43 -20.46
C LYS A 307 -0.11 -10.15 -19.02
N ASP A 308 -1.39 -10.25 -18.74
CA ASP A 308 -1.95 -10.04 -17.42
C ASP A 308 -2.86 -11.21 -17.06
N ALA A 309 -2.38 -12.05 -16.14
CA ALA A 309 -3.13 -13.21 -15.65
C ALA A 309 -4.12 -12.84 -14.53
N VAL A 310 -3.94 -11.68 -13.88
CA VAL A 310 -4.75 -11.22 -12.74
C VAL A 310 -5.87 -10.30 -13.22
N GLY A 311 -5.57 -9.43 -14.18
CA GLY A 311 -6.49 -8.46 -14.78
C GLY A 311 -6.45 -7.07 -14.16
N HIS A 312 -5.74 -6.90 -13.04
CA HIS A 312 -5.66 -5.64 -12.32
C HIS A 312 -4.92 -4.56 -13.13
N GLY A 313 -3.77 -4.90 -13.71
CA GLY A 313 -2.97 -3.95 -14.49
C GLY A 313 -3.63 -3.55 -15.80
N THR A 314 -4.32 -4.49 -16.47
CA THR A 314 -5.15 -4.21 -17.64
C THR A 314 -6.28 -3.24 -17.31
N HIS A 315 -6.88 -3.34 -16.13
CA HIS A 315 -7.92 -2.42 -15.67
C HIS A 315 -7.40 -1.02 -15.43
N CYS A 316 -6.25 -0.89 -14.76
CA CYS A 316 -5.57 0.39 -14.56
C CYS A 316 -5.15 1.03 -15.89
N ALA A 317 -4.67 0.24 -16.86
CA ALA A 317 -4.29 0.74 -18.19
C ALA A 317 -5.48 1.35 -18.95
N GLY A 318 -6.67 0.72 -18.87
CA GLY A 318 -7.90 1.26 -19.47
C GLY A 318 -8.29 2.61 -18.89
N ILE A 319 -8.26 2.75 -17.56
CA ILE A 319 -8.59 4.01 -16.89
C ILE A 319 -7.65 5.14 -17.34
N ALA A 320 -6.34 4.83 -17.42
CA ALA A 320 -5.34 5.83 -17.77
C ALA A 320 -5.38 6.22 -19.25
N ALA A 321 -5.59 5.25 -20.16
CA ALA A 321 -5.23 5.43 -21.56
C ALA A 321 -6.07 4.62 -22.58
N ALA A 322 -7.30 4.20 -22.26
CA ALA A 322 -8.19 3.57 -23.24
C ALA A 322 -8.30 4.38 -24.55
N VAL A 323 -8.50 3.67 -25.66
CA VAL A 323 -8.58 4.24 -27.01
C VAL A 323 -9.96 4.88 -27.19
N SER A 324 -10.05 6.18 -26.93
CA SER A 324 -11.29 6.93 -27.11
C SER A 324 -11.73 7.00 -28.57
N ASN A 325 -13.06 7.04 -28.78
CA ASN A 325 -13.72 7.23 -30.06
C ASN A 325 -13.46 6.11 -31.08
N ASN A 326 -13.34 4.86 -30.62
CA ASN A 326 -13.14 3.68 -31.47
C ASN A 326 -14.43 2.83 -31.65
N GLY A 327 -15.53 3.25 -31.03
CA GLY A 327 -16.82 2.55 -31.03
C GLY A 327 -16.88 1.31 -30.15
N LYS A 328 -15.96 1.18 -29.19
CA LYS A 328 -15.80 0.02 -28.30
C LYS A 328 -15.59 0.50 -26.87
N GLY A 329 -15.88 -0.36 -25.89
CA GLY A 329 -15.43 -0.16 -24.52
C GLY A 329 -15.62 1.23 -23.93
N ILE A 330 -14.54 1.76 -23.37
CA ILE A 330 -14.48 2.99 -22.59
C ILE A 330 -13.57 4.03 -23.25
N ALA A 331 -13.58 5.26 -22.74
CA ALA A 331 -12.69 6.33 -23.20
C ALA A 331 -11.78 6.82 -22.08
N SER A 332 -10.59 7.31 -22.47
CA SER A 332 -9.70 8.06 -21.57
C SER A 332 -9.87 9.56 -21.74
N TYR A 333 -9.13 10.36 -20.96
CA TYR A 333 -9.13 11.81 -21.09
C TYR A 333 -8.54 12.31 -22.41
N ALA A 334 -7.63 11.53 -23.01
CA ALA A 334 -7.14 11.82 -24.35
C ALA A 334 -8.26 11.58 -25.37
N PHE A 335 -8.66 12.64 -26.07
CA PHE A 335 -9.75 12.58 -27.06
C PHE A 335 -9.43 11.69 -28.27
N ASN A 336 -8.15 11.50 -28.59
CA ASN A 336 -7.66 10.65 -29.67
C ASN A 336 -6.33 9.97 -29.29
N ASN A 337 -5.66 9.35 -30.26
CA ASN A 337 -4.42 8.60 -30.06
C ASN A 337 -3.13 9.43 -30.09
N ASP A 338 -3.23 10.76 -30.24
CA ASP A 338 -2.05 11.61 -30.46
C ASP A 338 -1.40 12.06 -29.14
N PHE A 339 -2.15 12.04 -28.04
CA PHE A 339 -1.69 12.60 -26.76
C PHE A 339 -0.92 11.59 -25.90
N VAL A 340 -1.45 10.38 -25.73
CA VAL A 340 -0.89 9.41 -24.78
C VAL A 340 -0.72 8.04 -25.41
N GLU A 341 0.31 7.35 -24.98
CA GLU A 341 0.50 5.91 -25.11
C GLU A 341 0.67 5.27 -23.73
N VAL A 342 0.45 3.97 -23.66
CA VAL A 342 0.55 3.20 -22.42
C VAL A 342 1.49 2.02 -22.62
N THR A 343 2.29 1.73 -21.60
CA THR A 343 3.13 0.54 -21.53
C THR A 343 2.93 -0.18 -20.20
N SER A 344 3.44 -1.40 -20.10
CA SER A 344 3.44 -2.16 -18.84
C SER A 344 4.86 -2.48 -18.40
N ILE A 345 5.09 -2.34 -17.10
CA ILE A 345 6.23 -2.94 -16.42
C ILE A 345 5.68 -3.87 -15.34
N LYS A 346 5.74 -5.17 -15.59
CA LYS A 346 5.18 -6.16 -14.68
C LYS A 346 6.11 -6.33 -13.47
N VAL A 347 5.68 -5.78 -12.35
CA VAL A 347 6.38 -5.85 -11.03
C VAL A 347 5.65 -6.75 -10.04
N LEU A 348 4.40 -7.12 -10.35
CA LEU A 348 3.60 -8.09 -9.61
C LEU A 348 3.44 -9.37 -10.44
N ASN A 349 3.63 -10.51 -9.78
CA ASN A 349 3.51 -11.84 -10.39
C ASN A 349 2.05 -12.18 -10.74
N ASP A 350 1.81 -13.36 -11.29
CA ASP A 350 0.49 -13.83 -11.73
C ASP A 350 -0.49 -14.12 -10.58
N PHE A 351 -0.08 -13.85 -9.33
CA PHE A 351 -0.89 -13.93 -8.12
C PHE A 351 -0.98 -12.57 -7.40
N GLY A 352 -0.57 -11.46 -8.03
CA GLY A 352 -0.62 -10.12 -7.43
C GLY A 352 0.49 -9.81 -6.41
N GLY A 353 1.48 -10.70 -6.25
CA GLY A 353 2.59 -10.52 -5.33
C GLY A 353 3.83 -9.93 -5.98
N GLY A 354 4.51 -9.03 -5.29
CA GLY A 354 5.79 -8.43 -5.71
C GLY A 354 6.71 -8.20 -4.53
N THR A 355 7.93 -7.73 -4.81
CA THR A 355 8.91 -7.37 -3.78
C THR A 355 9.26 -5.90 -3.92
N GLN A 356 9.63 -5.23 -2.83
CA GLN A 356 10.10 -3.85 -2.84
C GLN A 356 11.23 -3.68 -3.87
N ASN A 357 12.21 -4.60 -3.88
CA ASN A 357 13.29 -4.60 -4.86
C ASN A 357 12.78 -4.71 -6.30
N GLY A 358 11.84 -5.61 -6.57
CA GLY A 358 11.26 -5.79 -7.91
C GLY A 358 10.48 -4.56 -8.38
N ILE A 359 9.76 -3.91 -7.46
CA ILE A 359 9.01 -2.68 -7.73
C ILE A 359 9.96 -1.52 -8.02
N ILE A 360 11.00 -1.33 -7.21
CA ILE A 360 11.99 -0.26 -7.42
C ILE A 360 12.74 -0.45 -8.74
N ASN A 361 13.17 -1.69 -9.05
CA ASN A 361 13.74 -1.99 -10.37
C ASN A 361 12.77 -1.67 -11.51
N GLY A 362 11.47 -1.90 -11.31
CA GLY A 362 10.43 -1.50 -12.27
C GLY A 362 10.31 0.02 -12.42
N MET A 363 10.44 0.80 -11.34
CA MET A 363 10.42 2.27 -11.38
C MET A 363 11.61 2.81 -12.17
N ILE A 364 12.81 2.29 -11.88
CA ILE A 364 14.04 2.64 -12.59
C ILE A 364 13.88 2.30 -14.07
N LYS A 365 13.43 1.08 -14.38
CA LYS A 365 13.22 0.66 -15.78
C LYS A 365 12.19 1.52 -16.51
N ALA A 366 11.13 1.97 -15.84
CA ALA A 366 10.15 2.88 -16.43
C ALA A 366 10.77 4.22 -16.80
N ALA A 367 11.55 4.79 -15.88
CA ALA A 367 12.25 6.05 -16.11
C ALA A 367 13.26 5.93 -17.26
N ASP A 368 14.02 4.83 -17.31
CA ASP A 368 15.01 4.56 -18.37
C ASP A 368 14.37 4.35 -19.74
N GLU A 369 13.18 3.73 -19.80
CA GLU A 369 12.38 3.61 -21.02
C GLU A 369 11.67 4.92 -21.43
N GLY A 370 11.92 6.01 -20.70
CA GLY A 370 11.39 7.34 -21.00
C GLY A 370 9.91 7.52 -20.65
N ALA A 371 9.41 6.84 -19.62
CA ALA A 371 8.06 7.06 -19.13
C ALA A 371 7.89 8.53 -18.66
N ASP A 372 6.81 9.17 -19.11
CA ASP A 372 6.41 10.50 -18.64
C ASP A 372 5.63 10.44 -17.34
N VAL A 373 4.91 9.34 -17.13
CA VAL A 373 4.12 9.07 -15.94
C VAL A 373 4.32 7.63 -15.53
N ILE A 374 4.63 7.41 -14.26
CA ILE A 374 4.71 6.07 -13.65
C ILE A 374 3.48 5.91 -12.76
N SER A 375 2.56 5.04 -13.15
CA SER A 375 1.34 4.75 -12.39
C SER A 375 1.50 3.47 -11.59
N MET A 376 1.34 3.58 -10.26
CA MET A 376 1.55 2.49 -9.32
C MET A 376 0.29 2.26 -8.48
N SER A 377 -0.52 1.30 -8.89
CA SER A 377 -1.72 0.88 -8.16
C SER A 377 -1.41 -0.24 -7.17
N LEU A 378 -0.36 -0.03 -6.37
CA LEU A 378 0.20 -1.00 -5.44
C LEU A 378 0.74 -0.29 -4.20
N GLY A 379 0.90 -1.05 -3.12
CA GLY A 379 1.55 -0.55 -1.92
C GLY A 379 1.37 -1.50 -0.74
N GLY A 380 2.25 -1.37 0.24
CA GLY A 380 2.23 -2.17 1.46
C GLY A 380 2.39 -1.31 2.70
N ARG A 381 2.06 -1.88 3.87
CA ARG A 381 2.33 -1.21 5.17
C ARG A 381 3.82 -0.94 5.27
N SER A 382 4.15 0.31 5.56
CA SER A 382 5.51 0.81 5.73
C SER A 382 5.64 1.52 7.08
N SER A 383 6.87 1.88 7.45
CA SER A 383 7.16 2.80 8.53
C SER A 383 8.04 3.93 7.98
N ALA A 384 8.11 5.07 8.68
CA ALA A 384 8.96 6.19 8.27
C ALA A 384 10.45 5.82 8.12
N ALA A 385 10.90 4.77 8.81
CA ALA A 385 12.24 4.21 8.65
C ALA A 385 12.40 3.45 7.32
N LYS A 386 11.34 2.84 6.78
CA LYS A 386 11.37 1.88 5.68
C LYS A 386 10.83 2.44 4.38
N GLN A 387 11.55 3.40 3.80
CA GLN A 387 11.18 4.02 2.52
C GLN A 387 12.39 4.60 1.78
N ARG A 388 13.61 4.28 2.21
CA ARG A 388 14.79 5.00 1.73
C ARG A 388 15.09 4.65 0.28
N ALA A 389 15.00 3.37 -0.08
CA ALA A 389 15.18 2.95 -1.46
C ALA A 389 14.04 3.49 -2.37
N TYR A 390 12.80 3.51 -1.87
CA TYR A 390 11.68 4.13 -2.61
C TYR A 390 11.89 5.62 -2.87
N ASN A 391 12.30 6.40 -1.86
CA ASN A 391 12.54 7.84 -2.02
C ASN A 391 13.59 8.12 -3.11
N LYS A 392 14.67 7.33 -3.15
CA LYS A 392 15.72 7.48 -4.18
C LYS A 392 15.22 7.07 -5.56
N ALA A 393 14.41 6.02 -5.66
CA ALA A 393 13.81 5.59 -6.91
C ALA A 393 12.84 6.64 -7.47
N VAL A 394 12.03 7.26 -6.61
CA VAL A 394 11.15 8.37 -6.99
C VAL A 394 11.96 9.59 -7.40
N GLU A 395 13.02 9.94 -6.66
CA GLU A 395 13.92 11.04 -7.01
C GLU A 395 14.55 10.82 -8.39
N TYR A 396 15.05 9.61 -8.67
CA TYR A 396 15.60 9.25 -9.97
C TYR A 396 14.57 9.40 -11.10
N ALA A 397 13.37 8.85 -10.91
CA ALA A 397 12.28 8.97 -11.88
C ALA A 397 11.92 10.45 -12.15
N ASN A 398 11.76 11.26 -11.09
CA ASN A 398 11.47 12.68 -11.21
C ASN A 398 12.60 13.45 -11.92
N LYS A 399 13.88 13.13 -11.65
CA LYS A 399 15.03 13.74 -12.35
C LYS A 399 15.07 13.38 -13.84
N LYS A 400 14.63 12.18 -14.22
CA LYS A 400 14.41 11.77 -15.62
C LYS A 400 13.18 12.42 -16.25
N GLY A 401 12.41 13.20 -15.48
CA GLY A 401 11.22 13.92 -15.95
C GLY A 401 9.92 13.12 -15.87
N ALA A 402 9.93 11.94 -15.25
CA ALA A 402 8.76 11.11 -15.04
C ALA A 402 7.99 11.56 -13.78
N ILE A 403 6.67 11.65 -13.86
CA ILE A 403 5.82 11.95 -12.68
C ILE A 403 5.29 10.65 -12.09
N VAL A 404 5.57 10.40 -10.81
CA VAL A 404 5.14 9.17 -10.11
C VAL A 404 3.79 9.38 -9.42
N VAL A 405 2.80 8.54 -9.75
CA VAL A 405 1.44 8.57 -9.19
C VAL A 405 1.15 7.23 -8.50
N VAL A 406 0.77 7.29 -7.22
CA VAL A 406 0.64 6.10 -6.36
C VAL A 406 -0.73 6.04 -5.69
N ALA A 407 -1.32 4.84 -5.62
CA ALA A 407 -2.53 4.59 -4.84
C ALA A 407 -2.28 4.74 -3.33
N ALA A 408 -3.18 5.42 -2.60
CA ALA A 408 -3.01 5.65 -1.16
C ALA A 408 -3.11 4.37 -0.29
N GLY A 409 -3.74 3.31 -0.80
CA GLY A 409 -4.01 2.05 -0.10
C GLY A 409 -5.47 1.91 0.38
N ASN A 410 -5.89 0.68 0.70
CA ASN A 410 -7.30 0.31 0.89
C ASN A 410 -7.66 -0.14 2.32
N SER A 411 -7.00 0.41 3.34
CA SER A 411 -7.13 -0.07 4.72
C SER A 411 -7.80 0.89 5.69
N ASN A 412 -8.41 1.98 5.21
CA ASN A 412 -8.98 3.07 6.03
C ASN A 412 -7.99 3.63 7.07
N MET A 413 -6.71 3.67 6.70
CA MET A 413 -5.61 4.16 7.53
C MET A 413 -5.00 5.42 6.94
N ASP A 414 -4.01 5.97 7.62
CA ASP A 414 -3.21 7.09 7.12
C ASP A 414 -2.17 6.59 6.10
N ALA A 415 -2.20 7.13 4.88
CA ALA A 415 -1.31 6.78 3.76
C ALA A 415 0.17 7.03 4.08
N LYS A 416 0.49 7.88 5.07
CA LYS A 416 1.88 8.07 5.54
C LYS A 416 2.55 6.76 6.02
N ASN A 417 1.74 5.76 6.37
CA ASN A 417 2.19 4.44 6.81
C ASN A 417 2.18 3.40 5.68
N TYR A 418 2.14 3.83 4.41
CA TYR A 418 2.09 2.95 3.25
C TYR A 418 3.11 3.41 2.21
N ALA A 419 3.95 2.49 1.75
CA ALA A 419 4.92 2.75 0.69
C ALA A 419 4.48 2.08 -0.63
N PRO A 420 4.69 2.73 -1.79
CA PRO A 420 5.40 4.00 -1.98
C PRO A 420 4.54 5.27 -1.78
N ALA A 421 3.30 5.17 -1.31
CA ALA A 421 2.39 6.32 -1.17
C ALA A 421 2.89 7.43 -0.21
N ASN A 422 3.82 7.11 0.68
CA ASN A 422 4.45 8.06 1.60
C ASN A 422 5.81 8.60 1.12
N ALA A 423 6.29 8.15 -0.05
CA ALA A 423 7.56 8.58 -0.59
C ALA A 423 7.52 10.08 -0.97
N LYS A 424 8.65 10.77 -0.83
CA LYS A 424 8.76 12.18 -1.23
C LYS A 424 8.74 12.28 -2.75
N GLY A 425 7.99 13.23 -3.29
CA GLY A 425 7.93 13.48 -4.73
C GLY A 425 6.96 12.58 -5.50
N VAL A 426 6.04 11.86 -4.84
CA VAL A 426 4.93 11.15 -5.50
C VAL A 426 3.61 11.89 -5.30
N ILE A 427 2.71 11.76 -6.26
CA ILE A 427 1.31 12.18 -6.10
C ILE A 427 0.49 10.99 -5.59
N SER A 428 -0.01 11.10 -4.35
CA SER A 428 -0.73 10.04 -3.66
C SER A 428 -2.24 10.22 -3.75
N VAL A 429 -2.93 9.18 -4.21
CA VAL A 429 -4.30 9.28 -4.67
C VAL A 429 -5.27 8.50 -3.77
N SER A 430 -6.19 9.24 -3.15
CA SER A 430 -7.30 8.67 -2.38
C SER A 430 -8.51 8.38 -3.29
N ALA A 431 -9.35 7.44 -2.88
CA ALA A 431 -10.54 7.03 -3.61
C ALA A 431 -11.80 7.68 -3.04
N ILE A 432 -12.64 8.18 -3.94
CA ILE A 432 -14.00 8.67 -3.64
C ILE A 432 -15.07 7.88 -4.41
N ASN A 433 -16.32 7.96 -3.93
CA ASN A 433 -17.50 7.43 -4.62
C ASN A 433 -18.23 8.51 -5.45
N GLN A 434 -19.34 8.15 -6.10
CA GLN A 434 -20.13 9.05 -6.94
C GLN A 434 -20.70 10.27 -6.19
N ASN A 435 -20.83 10.19 -4.86
CA ASN A 435 -21.30 11.26 -4.00
C ASN A 435 -20.17 12.20 -3.54
N ILE A 436 -18.95 12.05 -4.05
CA ILE A 436 -17.75 12.76 -3.58
C ILE A 436 -17.44 12.50 -2.10
N GLU A 437 -17.85 11.33 -1.59
CA GLU A 437 -17.46 10.85 -0.26
C GLU A 437 -16.21 10.00 -0.38
N ARG A 438 -15.32 10.09 0.62
CA ARG A 438 -14.20 9.17 0.74
C ARG A 438 -14.72 7.73 0.77
N ALA A 439 -14.17 6.87 -0.07
CA ALA A 439 -14.49 5.45 -0.02
C ALA A 439 -14.13 4.89 1.36
N PRO A 440 -14.98 4.07 2.01
CA PRO A 440 -14.72 3.59 3.37
C PRO A 440 -13.38 2.87 3.54
N PHE A 441 -12.89 2.22 2.48
CA PHE A 441 -11.59 1.55 2.45
C PHE A 441 -10.42 2.50 2.18
N SER A 442 -10.63 3.67 1.56
CA SER A 442 -9.51 4.51 1.09
C SER A 442 -8.66 4.96 2.27
N ASN A 443 -7.34 4.80 2.19
CA ASN A 443 -6.45 5.49 3.10
C ASN A 443 -6.57 7.01 2.94
N THR A 444 -6.25 7.74 3.99
CA THR A 444 -6.30 9.20 4.05
C THR A 444 -4.95 9.79 3.64
N VAL A 445 -4.97 10.90 2.90
CA VAL A 445 -3.77 11.54 2.32
C VAL A 445 -3.43 12.87 3.00
N ASN A 446 -3.99 13.13 4.19
CA ASN A 446 -3.79 14.38 4.93
C ASN A 446 -2.37 14.56 5.50
N ASN A 447 -1.56 13.51 5.53
CA ASN A 447 -0.21 13.50 6.09
C ASN A 447 0.85 13.05 5.08
N VAL A 448 0.54 13.07 3.78
CA VAL A 448 1.52 12.89 2.70
C VAL A 448 1.75 14.24 2.00
N GLY A 449 2.88 14.39 1.30
CA GLY A 449 3.27 15.68 0.71
C GLY A 449 2.32 16.19 -0.37
N MET A 450 1.90 15.30 -1.27
CA MET A 450 1.03 15.63 -2.42
C MET A 450 -0.17 14.69 -2.47
N GLY A 451 -1.22 15.00 -1.69
CA GLY A 451 -2.44 14.21 -1.60
C GLY A 451 -3.57 14.75 -2.49
N ILE A 452 -4.18 13.90 -3.31
CA ILE A 452 -5.30 14.26 -4.20
C ILE A 452 -6.39 13.16 -4.19
N ALA A 453 -7.60 13.50 -4.62
CA ALA A 453 -8.71 12.55 -4.74
C ALA A 453 -9.08 12.28 -6.19
N ALA A 454 -9.46 11.03 -6.48
CA ALA A 454 -10.06 10.63 -7.75
C ALA A 454 -11.11 9.53 -7.55
N PRO A 455 -11.98 9.29 -8.54
CA PRO A 455 -12.97 8.21 -8.51
C PRO A 455 -12.33 6.83 -8.29
N GLY A 456 -12.80 6.08 -7.30
CA GLY A 456 -12.27 4.74 -6.99
C GLY A 456 -13.31 3.73 -6.54
N VAL A 457 -14.60 4.02 -6.69
CA VAL A 457 -15.71 3.11 -6.36
C VAL A 457 -16.54 2.86 -7.61
N ASN A 458 -16.82 1.59 -7.91
CA ASN A 458 -17.56 1.14 -9.09
C ASN A 458 -17.00 1.72 -10.40
N ILE A 459 -15.69 1.54 -10.62
CA ILE A 459 -15.01 2.09 -11.80
C ILE A 459 -14.98 1.03 -12.90
N TYR A 460 -15.72 1.27 -13.98
CA TYR A 460 -15.80 0.39 -15.14
C TYR A 460 -14.60 0.59 -16.07
N SER A 461 -13.86 -0.49 -16.35
CA SER A 461 -12.67 -0.46 -17.23
C SER A 461 -12.38 -1.83 -17.85
N THR A 462 -11.34 -1.87 -18.67
CA THR A 462 -10.85 -3.03 -19.42
C THR A 462 -10.35 -4.16 -18.51
N THR A 463 -10.49 -5.41 -18.95
CA THR A 463 -9.93 -6.60 -18.30
C THR A 463 -9.49 -7.58 -19.40
N PRO A 464 -8.56 -8.52 -19.11
CA PRO A 464 -7.98 -9.38 -20.15
C PRO A 464 -9.01 -10.13 -20.99
N GLY A 465 -8.70 -10.29 -22.28
CA GLY A 465 -9.54 -11.03 -23.23
C GLY A 465 -10.72 -10.22 -23.78
N ASN A 466 -10.53 -8.92 -24.04
CA ASN A 466 -11.55 -7.99 -24.56
C ASN A 466 -12.81 -7.94 -23.68
N LYS A 467 -12.61 -7.90 -22.36
CA LYS A 467 -13.69 -7.86 -21.38
C LYS A 467 -13.63 -6.56 -20.60
N TYR A 468 -14.69 -6.27 -19.87
CA TYR A 468 -14.78 -5.09 -19.04
C TYR A 468 -15.44 -5.45 -17.71
N ALA A 469 -14.99 -4.81 -16.64
CA ALA A 469 -15.52 -5.03 -15.29
C ALA A 469 -15.44 -3.75 -14.45
N SER A 470 -16.28 -3.68 -13.43
CA SER A 470 -16.24 -2.61 -12.43
C SER A 470 -15.47 -3.04 -11.19
N PHE A 471 -14.47 -2.26 -10.78
CA PHE A 471 -13.69 -2.51 -9.56
C PHE A 471 -13.74 -1.35 -8.58
N ASN A 472 -13.46 -1.68 -7.31
CA ASN A 472 -13.31 -0.73 -6.21
C ASN A 472 -11.85 -0.73 -5.73
N GLY A 473 -11.29 0.46 -5.52
CA GLY A 473 -9.96 0.60 -4.93
C GLY A 473 -9.35 1.97 -5.18
N THR A 474 -8.39 2.35 -4.32
CA THR A 474 -7.43 3.42 -4.65
C THR A 474 -6.60 3.07 -5.89
N SER A 475 -6.48 1.78 -6.21
CA SER A 475 -5.95 1.25 -7.47
C SER A 475 -6.70 1.71 -8.72
N MET A 476 -7.97 2.07 -8.62
CA MET A 476 -8.74 2.64 -9.73
C MET A 476 -8.68 4.17 -9.74
N ALA A 477 -8.47 4.79 -8.57
CA ALA A 477 -8.30 6.24 -8.45
C ALA A 477 -6.94 6.72 -8.98
N ALA A 478 -5.85 6.01 -8.67
CA ALA A 478 -4.51 6.37 -9.14
C ALA A 478 -4.37 6.50 -10.67
N PRO A 479 -4.86 5.56 -11.50
CA PRO A 479 -4.76 5.68 -12.96
C PRO A 479 -5.64 6.79 -13.54
N HIS A 480 -6.71 7.22 -12.85
CA HIS A 480 -7.41 8.46 -13.22
C HIS A 480 -6.47 9.66 -13.12
N VAL A 481 -5.68 9.79 -12.05
CA VAL A 481 -4.71 10.90 -11.95
C VAL A 481 -3.58 10.73 -12.97
N ALA A 482 -3.06 9.52 -13.15
CA ALA A 482 -2.00 9.24 -14.10
C ALA A 482 -2.40 9.58 -15.55
N GLY A 483 -3.63 9.26 -15.97
CA GLY A 483 -4.16 9.64 -17.29
C GLY A 483 -4.24 11.15 -17.49
N LEU A 484 -4.63 11.92 -16.46
CA LEU A 484 -4.68 13.38 -16.55
C LEU A 484 -3.28 13.98 -16.60
N VAL A 485 -2.37 13.52 -15.74
CA VAL A 485 -0.98 13.96 -15.75
C VAL A 485 -0.31 13.60 -17.08
N GLY A 486 -0.62 12.44 -17.67
CA GLY A 486 -0.13 12.06 -18.99
C GLY A 486 -0.61 13.01 -20.08
N LEU A 487 -1.89 13.41 -20.05
CA LEU A 487 -2.42 14.43 -20.95
C LEU A 487 -1.74 15.81 -20.73
N MET A 488 -1.49 16.20 -19.48
CA MET A 488 -0.76 17.43 -19.15
C MET A 488 0.68 17.39 -19.69
N LYS A 489 1.43 16.30 -19.47
CA LYS A 489 2.77 16.06 -20.01
C LYS A 489 2.80 16.01 -21.52
N SER A 490 1.73 15.52 -22.15
CA SER A 490 1.62 15.54 -23.60
C SER A 490 1.54 16.95 -24.16
N ILE A 491 0.76 17.83 -23.51
CA ILE A 491 0.56 19.22 -23.92
C ILE A 491 1.77 20.08 -23.54
N TYR A 492 2.30 19.91 -22.34
CA TYR A 492 3.43 20.64 -21.79
C TYR A 492 4.52 19.66 -21.30
N PRO A 493 5.45 19.24 -22.19
CA PRO A 493 6.43 18.18 -21.92
C PRO A 493 7.31 18.36 -20.69
N ASP A 494 7.62 19.61 -20.33
CA ASP A 494 8.58 19.95 -19.29
C ASP A 494 7.94 20.19 -17.92
N ILE A 495 6.63 19.94 -17.76
CA ILE A 495 5.96 20.06 -16.45
C ILE A 495 6.56 19.05 -15.47
N ASP A 496 6.94 19.54 -14.30
CA ASP A 496 7.45 18.72 -13.21
C ASP A 496 6.32 18.27 -12.26
N THR A 497 6.66 17.37 -11.33
CA THR A 497 5.70 16.76 -10.41
C THR A 497 5.00 17.80 -9.52
N GLU A 498 5.74 18.77 -8.98
CA GLU A 498 5.19 19.79 -8.07
C GLU A 498 4.25 20.74 -8.82
N SER A 499 4.61 21.18 -10.03
CA SER A 499 3.76 22.02 -10.87
C SER A 499 2.50 21.29 -11.31
N ALA A 500 2.62 20.02 -11.71
CA ALA A 500 1.46 19.20 -12.05
C ALA A 500 0.51 19.06 -10.85
N TYR A 501 1.03 18.70 -9.68
CA TYR A 501 0.23 18.62 -8.45
C TYR A 501 -0.40 19.98 -8.08
N HIS A 502 0.34 21.08 -8.22
CA HIS A 502 -0.18 22.41 -7.95
C HIS A 502 -1.41 22.71 -8.81
N ILE A 503 -1.34 22.43 -10.13
CA ILE A 503 -2.47 22.62 -11.04
C ILE A 503 -3.66 21.75 -10.63
N LEU A 504 -3.43 20.46 -10.35
CA LEU A 504 -4.47 19.53 -9.92
C LEU A 504 -5.16 20.00 -8.63
N SER A 505 -4.39 20.44 -7.64
CA SER A 505 -4.90 20.93 -6.34
C SER A 505 -5.58 22.31 -6.47
N LYS A 506 -5.06 23.18 -7.35
CA LYS A 506 -5.62 24.52 -7.57
C LYS A 506 -6.98 24.45 -8.25
N THR A 507 -7.12 23.58 -9.25
CA THR A 507 -8.30 23.45 -10.11
C THR A 507 -9.31 22.42 -9.60
N GLY A 508 -8.89 21.52 -8.72
CA GLY A 508 -9.77 20.52 -8.11
C GLY A 508 -10.84 21.13 -7.21
N ILE A 509 -11.95 20.39 -7.05
CA ILE A 509 -13.08 20.77 -6.20
C ILE A 509 -13.00 20.09 -4.84
N GLU A 510 -13.66 20.70 -3.86
CA GLU A 510 -13.80 20.15 -2.52
C GLU A 510 -14.57 18.82 -2.53
N THR A 511 -14.15 17.88 -1.68
CA THR A 511 -14.90 16.66 -1.38
C THR A 511 -15.69 16.83 -0.09
N LYS A 512 -16.50 15.83 0.29
CA LYS A 512 -17.17 15.87 1.60
C LYS A 512 -16.20 15.78 2.79
N ASP A 513 -14.96 15.35 2.56
CA ASP A 513 -13.89 15.27 3.58
C ASP A 513 -12.54 15.62 2.92
N THR A 514 -12.44 16.82 2.32
CA THR A 514 -11.23 17.28 1.62
C THR A 514 -9.98 17.17 2.48
N PRO A 515 -9.99 17.50 3.78
CA PRO A 515 -8.80 17.35 4.60
C PRO A 515 -8.21 15.95 4.53
N LYS A 516 -9.04 14.90 4.52
CA LYS A 516 -8.58 13.49 4.46
C LYS A 516 -8.34 12.95 3.06
N THR A 517 -8.97 13.52 2.04
CA THR A 517 -8.94 12.98 0.67
C THR A 517 -8.08 13.79 -0.30
N GLY A 518 -7.78 15.04 0.04
CA GLY A 518 -7.38 16.03 -0.97
C GLY A 518 -8.57 16.44 -1.82
N LYS A 519 -8.33 17.34 -2.78
CA LYS A 519 -9.37 17.80 -3.70
C LYS A 519 -9.62 16.77 -4.80
N LEU A 520 -10.84 16.70 -5.30
CA LEU A 520 -11.18 15.91 -6.47
C LEU A 520 -10.65 16.60 -7.73
N ILE A 521 -9.83 15.90 -8.52
CA ILE A 521 -9.31 16.41 -9.80
C ILE A 521 -10.44 16.87 -10.74
N GLN A 522 -10.17 17.89 -11.56
CA GLN A 522 -11.08 18.39 -12.58
C GLN A 522 -10.34 18.52 -13.92
N PRO A 523 -10.35 17.49 -14.78
CA PRO A 523 -9.58 17.44 -16.02
C PRO A 523 -9.72 18.66 -16.93
N ALA A 524 -10.94 19.12 -17.22
CA ALA A 524 -11.17 20.29 -18.08
C ALA A 524 -10.55 21.57 -17.50
N ALA A 525 -10.75 21.80 -16.20
CA ALA A 525 -10.20 22.97 -15.51
C ALA A 525 -8.67 22.92 -15.42
N ALA A 526 -8.08 21.73 -15.21
CA ALA A 526 -6.63 21.55 -15.17
C ALA A 526 -5.98 21.89 -16.52
N ILE A 527 -6.54 21.41 -17.64
CA ILE A 527 -6.02 21.70 -18.98
C ILE A 527 -6.25 23.17 -19.38
N ASP A 528 -7.39 23.76 -19.01
CA ASP A 528 -7.64 25.19 -19.24
C ASP A 528 -6.66 26.08 -18.46
N TYR A 529 -6.32 25.71 -17.21
CA TYR A 529 -5.31 26.41 -16.43
C TYR A 529 -3.91 26.28 -17.04
N LEU A 530 -3.54 25.06 -17.45
CA LEU A 530 -2.25 24.76 -18.07
C LEU A 530 -2.04 25.59 -19.34
N THR A 531 -3.04 25.65 -20.22
CA THR A 531 -2.95 26.32 -21.53
C THR A 531 -3.12 27.85 -21.50
N LYS A 532 -3.49 28.43 -20.36
CA LYS A 532 -3.58 29.89 -20.15
C LYS A 532 -2.33 30.51 -19.53
N SER A 533 -1.42 29.67 -19.02
CA SER A 533 -0.22 30.11 -18.31
C SER A 533 1.00 30.27 -19.22
N ASP A 534 0.85 29.92 -20.51
CA ASP A 534 1.74 30.25 -21.63
C ASP A 534 1.27 31.52 -22.34
#